data_AF-A0A833QU07-F1
#
_entry.id   AF-A0A833QU07-F1
#
_cell.length_a   1.000
_cell.length_b   1.000
_cell.length_c   1.000
_cell.angle_alpha   90.00
_cell.angle_beta   90.00
_cell.angle_gamma   90.00
#
_symmetry.space_group_name_H-M   'P 1'
#
loop_
_entity.id
_entity.type
_entity.pdbx_description
1 polymer ?
#
loop_
_entity_poly.entity_id
_entity_poly.type
_entity_poly.pdbx_seq_one_letter_code
_entity_poly.pdbx_strand_id
1 'polypeptide(L)'
;MHHSTRGQAFKTKAQNLHIEILQSPWLCELMAFHINLRKSKVDYKTPMDLFGDCSLRFHDDKPTLSCCLFESMRVDVDLMCSICLDMVFDAVSLSCGHIFCYMCCCSAASVTIIDGLEVAALNKKCPLCRREGVYQGAMHLDELNILLSKGCPEEWKKRCQIERVERIRQAKEHWEFQCRAFVGI
;
A
#
# COMPACT_ATOMS: atom_id res chain seq x y z
N MET A 1 -10.40 -19.60 13.91
CA MET A 1 -11.31 -18.45 13.70
C MET A 1 -12.07 -18.23 15.01
N HIS A 2 -11.82 -17.16 15.76
CA HIS A 2 -12.59 -16.88 16.98
C HIS A 2 -13.95 -16.28 16.59
N HIS A 3 -15.02 -17.07 16.73
CA HIS A 3 -16.40 -16.68 16.44
C HIS A 3 -16.98 -15.84 17.57
N SER A 4 -16.40 -14.64 17.79
CA SER A 4 -16.97 -13.70 18.75
C SER A 4 -18.25 -13.10 18.17
N THR A 5 -19.37 -13.31 18.85
CA THR A 5 -20.69 -12.72 18.52
C THR A 5 -20.61 -11.20 18.45
N ARG A 6 -19.79 -10.58 19.33
CA ARG A 6 -19.49 -9.14 19.30
C ARG A 6 -18.71 -8.72 18.07
N GLY A 7 -17.70 -9.50 17.67
CA GLY A 7 -16.90 -9.24 16.47
C GLY A 7 -17.73 -9.37 15.18
N GLN A 8 -18.64 -10.34 15.13
CA GLN A 8 -19.57 -10.52 14.01
C GLN A 8 -20.57 -9.36 13.92
N ALA A 9 -21.16 -8.93 15.04
CA ALA A 9 -22.06 -7.78 15.07
C ALA A 9 -21.37 -6.48 14.63
N PHE A 10 -20.11 -6.27 15.04
CA PHE A 10 -19.30 -5.15 14.55
C PHE A 10 -19.07 -5.23 13.04
N LYS A 11 -18.71 -6.40 12.51
CA LYS A 11 -18.50 -6.61 11.07
C LYS A 11 -19.77 -6.30 10.26
N THR A 12 -20.93 -6.82 10.69
CA THR A 12 -22.22 -6.55 10.03
C THR A 12 -22.58 -5.06 10.10
N LYS A 13 -22.32 -4.40 11.24
CA LYS A 13 -22.54 -2.95 11.38
C LYS A 13 -21.61 -2.14 10.47
N ALA A 14 -20.34 -2.54 10.34
CA ALA A 14 -19.37 -1.90 9.46
C ALA A 14 -19.74 -2.06 7.97
N GLN A 15 -20.27 -3.22 7.59
CA GLN A 15 -20.81 -3.49 6.24
C GLN A 15 -22.00 -2.59 5.91
N ASN A 16 -22.95 -2.47 6.84
CA ASN A 16 -24.12 -1.61 6.67
C ASN A 16 -23.77 -0.12 6.58
N LEU A 17 -22.66 0.29 7.19
CA LEU A 17 -22.14 1.66 7.13
C LEU A 17 -21.19 1.90 5.95
N HIS A 18 -21.00 0.91 5.07
CA HIS A 18 -20.04 0.94 3.96
C HIS A 18 -18.60 1.34 4.38
N ILE A 19 -18.21 1.07 5.63
CA ILE A 19 -16.85 1.33 6.14
C ILE A 19 -15.81 0.54 5.34
N GLU A 20 -16.20 -0.57 4.70
CA GLU A 20 -15.34 -1.34 3.80
C GLU A 20 -14.81 -0.50 2.62
N ILE A 21 -15.54 0.54 2.17
CA ILE A 21 -15.05 1.49 1.15
C ILE A 21 -13.80 2.23 1.64
N LEU A 22 -13.67 2.47 2.95
CA LEU A 22 -12.49 3.10 3.53
C LEU A 22 -11.25 2.20 3.48
N GLN A 23 -11.43 0.90 3.26
CA GLN A 23 -10.35 -0.06 3.05
C GLN A 23 -10.06 -0.27 1.55
N SER A 24 -10.75 0.45 0.66
CA SER A 24 -10.55 0.34 -0.78
C SER A 24 -9.20 0.94 -1.18
N PRO A 25 -8.32 0.16 -1.84
CA PRO A 25 -7.06 0.67 -2.39
C PRO A 25 -7.29 1.86 -3.34
N TRP A 26 -8.39 1.83 -4.10
CA TRP A 26 -8.77 2.88 -5.04
C TRP A 26 -9.11 4.20 -4.38
N LEU A 27 -9.64 4.19 -3.15
CA LEU A 27 -9.91 5.41 -2.41
C LEU A 27 -8.59 6.12 -2.05
N CYS A 28 -7.58 5.35 -1.61
CA CYS A 28 -6.25 5.86 -1.30
C CYS A 28 -5.59 6.47 -2.55
N GLU A 29 -5.62 5.76 -3.68
CA GLU A 29 -5.10 6.28 -4.96
C GLU A 29 -5.84 7.52 -5.42
N LEU A 30 -7.17 7.56 -5.31
CA LEU A 30 -7.97 8.72 -5.71
C LEU A 30 -7.63 9.94 -4.85
N MET A 31 -7.49 9.77 -3.53
CA MET A 31 -7.04 10.82 -2.62
C MET A 31 -5.65 11.33 -3.01
N ALA A 32 -4.70 10.42 -3.30
CA ALA A 32 -3.35 10.79 -3.68
C ALA A 32 -3.31 11.55 -5.02
N PHE A 33 -4.04 11.06 -6.02
CA PHE A 33 -4.21 11.68 -7.32
C PHE A 33 -4.77 13.11 -7.21
N HIS A 34 -5.81 13.31 -6.40
CA HIS A 34 -6.39 14.63 -6.16
C HIS A 34 -5.37 15.61 -5.58
N ILE A 35 -4.55 15.19 -4.62
CA ILE A 35 -3.48 16.02 -4.05
C ILE A 35 -2.40 16.32 -5.10
N ASN A 36 -2.01 15.32 -5.89
CA ASN A 36 -1.02 15.48 -6.97
C ASN A 36 -1.49 16.46 -8.04
N LEU A 37 -2.78 16.43 -8.41
CA LEU A 37 -3.39 17.37 -9.37
C LEU A 37 -3.49 18.81 -8.84
N ARG A 38 -3.83 18.99 -7.56
CA ARG A 38 -3.92 20.33 -6.95
C ARG A 38 -2.60 21.08 -7.00
N LYS A 39 -1.48 20.37 -6.80
CA LYS A 39 -0.15 20.97 -6.87
C LYS A 39 0.27 21.37 -8.28
N SER A 40 -0.45 20.95 -9.33
CA SER A 40 -0.06 21.19 -10.73
C SER A 40 -0.91 22.24 -11.46
N LYS A 41 -2.04 22.70 -10.91
CA LYS A 41 -2.96 23.65 -11.57
C LYS A 41 -3.10 24.99 -10.85
N VAL A 42 -3.12 26.07 -11.65
CA VAL A 42 -3.67 27.39 -11.32
C VAL A 42 -5.18 27.25 -11.13
N ASP A 43 -5.72 28.09 -10.25
CA ASP A 43 -7.11 28.23 -9.77
C ASP A 43 -8.22 27.97 -10.82
N TYR A 44 -8.60 26.71 -11.01
CA TYR A 44 -9.86 26.34 -11.65
C TYR A 44 -10.68 25.53 -10.65
N LYS A 45 -11.65 26.18 -10.00
CA LYS A 45 -12.65 25.55 -9.14
C LYS A 45 -13.27 24.37 -9.87
N THR A 46 -12.86 23.16 -9.48
CA THR A 46 -13.31 21.92 -10.12
C THR A 46 -14.61 21.46 -9.45
N PRO A 47 -15.62 20.93 -10.17
CA PRO A 47 -17.00 20.81 -9.69
C PRO A 47 -17.27 19.67 -8.69
N MET A 48 -16.28 19.16 -7.99
CA MET A 48 -16.45 17.99 -7.11
C MET A 48 -15.59 18.12 -5.87
N ASP A 49 -16.09 18.86 -4.88
CA ASP A 49 -15.39 19.20 -3.63
C ASP A 49 -15.33 18.04 -2.62
N LEU A 50 -15.64 16.81 -3.05
CA LEU A 50 -15.65 15.60 -2.20
C LEU A 50 -14.28 15.24 -1.64
N PHE A 51 -13.21 15.59 -2.34
CA PHE A 51 -11.82 15.44 -1.89
C PHE A 51 -11.18 16.81 -1.62
N GLY A 52 -12.04 17.79 -1.31
CA GLY A 52 -11.80 19.17 -0.89
C GLY A 52 -10.67 19.30 0.14
N ASP A 53 -10.62 18.37 1.09
CA ASP A 53 -9.78 18.46 2.29
C ASP A 53 -8.69 17.39 2.36
N CYS A 54 -8.41 16.71 1.24
CA CYS A 54 -7.37 15.69 1.20
C CYS A 54 -5.98 16.32 1.38
N SER A 55 -5.20 15.78 2.30
CA SER A 55 -3.85 16.23 2.61
C SER A 55 -2.93 15.08 3.02
N LEU A 56 -1.65 15.22 2.69
CA LEU A 56 -0.58 14.40 3.27
C LEU A 56 -0.01 15.15 4.47
N ARG A 57 -0.04 14.51 5.64
CA ARG A 57 0.48 15.06 6.89
C ARG A 57 1.64 14.22 7.41
N PHE A 58 2.56 14.85 8.12
CA PHE A 58 3.65 14.18 8.81
C PHE A 58 3.56 14.48 10.30
N HIS A 59 3.50 13.45 11.14
CA HIS A 59 3.55 13.57 12.60
C HIS A 59 4.69 12.69 13.11
N ASP A 60 5.70 13.28 13.74
CA ASP A 60 6.92 12.58 14.17
C ASP A 60 7.53 11.72 13.04
N ASP A 61 7.71 12.32 11.86
CA ASP A 61 8.19 11.66 10.63
C ASP A 61 7.30 10.53 10.07
N LYS A 62 6.11 10.31 10.64
CA LYS A 62 5.15 9.32 10.15
C LYS A 62 4.16 9.97 9.18
N PRO A 63 4.15 9.55 7.90
CA PRO A 63 3.19 10.04 6.92
C PRO A 63 1.80 9.47 7.19
N THR A 64 0.79 10.33 7.10
CA THR A 64 -0.62 9.98 7.16
C THR A 64 -1.36 10.69 6.03
N LEU A 65 -2.11 9.94 5.24
CA LEU A 65 -3.00 10.48 4.22
C LEU A 65 -4.37 10.70 4.85
N SER A 66 -4.77 11.96 4.97
CA SER A 66 -6.01 12.37 5.62
C SER A 66 -6.97 12.96 4.60
N CYS A 67 -8.26 12.64 4.71
CA CYS A 67 -9.31 13.35 3.96
C CYS A 67 -10.65 13.36 4.71
N CYS A 68 -11.39 14.46 4.59
CA CYS A 68 -12.77 14.54 5.07
C CYS A 68 -13.69 14.08 3.94
N LEU A 69 -14.33 12.92 4.11
CA LEU A 69 -15.39 12.44 3.23
C LEU A 69 -16.73 12.91 3.79
N PHE A 70 -17.50 13.67 3.00
CA PHE A 70 -18.75 14.29 3.43
C PHE A 70 -18.55 15.22 4.66
N GLU A 71 -19.60 15.93 5.07
CA GLU A 71 -19.51 17.05 6.05
C GLU A 71 -19.02 16.67 7.47
N SER A 72 -18.60 15.42 7.75
CA SER A 72 -18.04 15.04 9.06
C SER A 72 -17.17 13.78 9.16
N MET A 73 -17.01 12.96 8.11
CA MET A 73 -16.27 11.69 8.24
C MET A 73 -14.80 11.84 7.83
N ARG A 74 -13.88 11.87 8.80
CA ARG A 74 -12.43 11.86 8.53
C ARG A 74 -11.93 10.44 8.29
N VAL A 75 -11.16 10.28 7.22
CA VAL A 75 -10.41 9.07 6.89
C VAL A 75 -8.94 9.39 7.01
N ASP A 76 -8.24 8.62 7.84
CA ASP A 76 -6.80 8.71 8.02
C ASP A 76 -6.19 7.35 7.68
N VAL A 77 -5.27 7.35 6.71
CA VAL A 77 -4.53 6.17 6.27
C VAL A 77 -3.10 6.31 6.75
N ASP A 78 -2.67 5.42 7.64
CA ASP A 78 -1.28 5.30 8.06
C ASP A 78 -0.46 4.73 6.89
N LEU A 79 0.60 5.46 6.52
CA LEU A 79 1.48 5.12 5.41
C LEU A 79 2.80 4.51 5.90
N MET A 80 2.83 3.97 7.11
CA MET A 80 3.94 3.16 7.63
C MET A 80 3.76 1.68 7.28
N CYS A 81 4.80 1.09 6.69
CA CYS A 81 4.85 -0.34 6.42
C CYS A 81 5.06 -1.09 7.73
N SER A 82 4.09 -1.89 8.15
CA SER A 82 4.16 -2.67 9.40
C SER A 82 5.19 -3.82 9.40
N ILE A 83 5.85 -4.10 8.26
CA ILE A 83 6.89 -5.12 8.15
C ILE A 83 8.28 -4.51 8.41
N CYS A 84 8.64 -3.43 7.70
CA CYS A 84 9.94 -2.78 7.86
C CYS A 84 9.92 -1.60 8.86
N LEU A 85 8.74 -1.23 9.35
CA LEU A 85 8.51 -0.11 10.28
C LEU A 85 9.01 1.24 9.76
N ASP A 86 8.99 1.40 8.44
CA ASP A 86 9.40 2.61 7.72
C ASP A 86 8.24 3.03 6.79
N MET A 87 8.30 4.23 6.23
CA MET A 87 7.35 4.70 5.24
C MET A 87 7.22 3.69 4.08
N VAL A 88 5.98 3.45 3.63
CA VAL A 88 5.74 2.56 2.49
C VAL A 88 6.48 3.07 1.26
N PHE A 89 7.17 2.16 0.57
CA PHE A 89 7.96 2.46 -0.61
C PHE A 89 7.66 1.43 -1.69
N ASP A 90 7.43 1.90 -2.93
CA ASP A 90 6.82 1.08 -3.98
C ASP A 90 5.56 0.40 -3.41
N ALA A 91 4.66 1.27 -2.92
CA ALA A 91 3.53 0.88 -2.10
C ALA A 91 2.58 -0.04 -2.86
N VAL A 92 2.18 -1.12 -2.20
CA VAL A 92 1.24 -2.11 -2.71
C VAL A 92 0.16 -2.37 -1.68
N SER A 93 -1.09 -2.29 -2.11
CA SER A 93 -2.23 -2.74 -1.32
C SER A 93 -2.58 -4.18 -1.65
N LEU A 94 -2.67 -5.03 -0.63
CA LEU A 94 -3.18 -6.39 -0.79
C LEU A 94 -4.70 -6.37 -1.03
N SER A 95 -5.29 -7.45 -1.53
CA SER A 95 -6.75 -7.52 -1.76
C SER A 95 -7.59 -7.38 -0.48
N CYS A 96 -6.96 -7.45 0.69
CA CYS A 96 -7.58 -7.13 1.97
C CYS A 96 -7.52 -5.65 2.38
N GLY A 97 -6.97 -4.77 1.55
CA GLY A 97 -6.87 -3.31 1.75
C GLY A 97 -5.63 -2.82 2.50
N HIS A 98 -4.83 -3.72 3.09
CA HIS A 98 -3.62 -3.35 3.82
C HIS A 98 -2.45 -3.03 2.88
N ILE A 99 -1.73 -1.96 3.19
CA ILE A 99 -0.66 -1.40 2.38
C ILE A 99 0.71 -1.74 2.99
N PHE A 100 1.66 -2.14 2.13
CA PHE A 100 3.04 -2.43 2.51
C PHE A 100 3.98 -2.02 1.36
N CYS A 101 5.30 -2.08 1.59
CA CYS A 101 6.27 -2.00 0.50
C CYS A 101 6.21 -3.27 -0.37
N TYR A 102 6.39 -3.14 -1.69
CA TYR A 102 6.41 -4.28 -2.62
C TYR A 102 7.39 -5.39 -2.20
N MET A 103 8.64 -5.04 -1.86
CA MET A 103 9.65 -6.01 -1.43
C MET A 103 9.28 -6.70 -0.11
N CYS A 104 8.61 -5.98 0.79
CA CYS A 104 8.14 -6.56 2.05
C CYS A 104 6.99 -7.55 1.80
N CYS A 105 6.07 -7.23 0.87
CA CYS A 105 5.05 -8.17 0.42
C CYS A 105 5.66 -9.43 -0.19
N CYS A 106 6.66 -9.29 -1.08
CA CYS A 106 7.31 -10.43 -1.73
C CYS A 106 7.95 -11.36 -0.68
N SER A 107 8.70 -10.79 0.27
CA SER A 107 9.29 -11.54 1.38
C SER A 107 8.23 -12.26 2.22
N ALA A 108 7.15 -11.57 2.62
CA ALA A 108 6.07 -12.16 3.41
C ALA A 108 5.29 -13.26 2.66
N ALA A 109 5.14 -13.13 1.34
CA ALA A 109 4.55 -14.14 0.47
C ALA A 109 5.53 -15.30 0.15
N SER A 110 6.82 -15.16 0.49
CA SER A 110 7.89 -16.09 0.12
C SER A 110 8.03 -16.27 -1.39
N VAL A 111 7.95 -15.16 -2.12
CA VAL A 111 8.14 -15.07 -3.58
C VAL A 111 9.27 -14.10 -3.87
N THR A 112 9.91 -14.24 -5.04
CA THR A 112 10.92 -13.27 -5.46
C THR A 112 10.26 -12.03 -6.05
N ILE A 113 10.95 -10.89 -6.00
CA ILE A 113 10.49 -9.66 -6.66
C ILE A 113 10.36 -9.79 -8.19
N ILE A 114 10.99 -10.82 -8.78
CA ILE A 114 10.97 -11.11 -10.22
C ILE A 114 9.74 -11.93 -10.59
N ASP A 115 9.42 -12.94 -9.79
CA ASP A 115 8.22 -13.77 -10.00
C ASP A 115 6.92 -13.03 -9.68
N GLY A 116 7.00 -12.03 -8.81
CA GLY A 116 5.86 -11.19 -8.45
C GLY A 116 4.92 -11.81 -7.40
N LEU A 117 3.90 -11.07 -7.02
CA LEU A 117 2.93 -11.46 -5.99
C LEU A 117 1.82 -12.38 -6.52
N GLU A 118 1.63 -12.41 -7.84
CA GLU A 118 0.68 -13.26 -8.55
C GLU A 118 0.96 -14.75 -8.39
N VAL A 119 2.22 -15.13 -8.19
CA VAL A 119 2.61 -16.54 -7.96
C VAL A 119 2.51 -16.96 -6.49
N ALA A 120 2.13 -16.05 -5.58
CA ALA A 120 2.03 -16.35 -4.17
C ALA A 120 0.99 -17.45 -3.90
N ALA A 121 1.35 -18.40 -3.03
CA ALA A 121 0.45 -19.47 -2.63
C ALA A 121 -0.77 -18.94 -1.88
N LEU A 122 -1.95 -19.54 -2.13
CA LEU A 122 -3.22 -19.11 -1.54
C LEU A 122 -3.24 -19.19 0.00
N ASN A 123 -2.42 -20.05 0.61
CA ASN A 123 -2.32 -20.18 2.06
C ASN A 123 -1.47 -19.08 2.73
N LYS A 124 -0.82 -18.20 1.95
CA LYS A 124 -0.06 -17.07 2.49
C LYS A 124 -1.00 -16.02 3.05
N LYS A 125 -0.63 -15.46 4.21
CA LYS A 125 -1.49 -14.62 5.04
C LYS A 125 -1.01 -13.19 5.05
N CYS A 126 -1.95 -12.24 4.98
CA CYS A 126 -1.66 -10.84 5.28
C CYS A 126 -0.95 -10.72 6.65
N PRO A 127 0.20 -10.01 6.75
CA PRO A 127 0.89 -9.84 8.02
C PRO A 127 0.08 -9.07 9.07
N LEU A 128 -0.85 -8.22 8.65
CA LEU A 128 -1.72 -7.43 9.53
C LEU A 128 -2.99 -8.17 9.94
N CYS A 129 -3.84 -8.56 8.98
CA CYS A 129 -5.16 -9.15 9.29
C CYS A 129 -5.24 -10.67 9.19
N ARG A 130 -4.14 -11.34 8.80
CA ARG A 130 -4.03 -12.80 8.72
C ARG A 130 -4.98 -13.48 7.72
N ARG A 131 -5.67 -12.71 6.87
CA ARG A 131 -6.49 -13.23 5.77
C ARG A 131 -5.60 -13.93 4.73
N GLU A 132 -6.03 -15.11 4.28
CA GLU A 132 -5.38 -15.93 3.25
C GLU A 132 -5.73 -15.43 1.84
N GLY A 133 -4.92 -15.79 0.84
CA GLY A 133 -5.21 -15.51 -0.58
C GLY A 133 -5.17 -14.03 -0.97
N VAL A 134 -4.45 -13.19 -0.22
CA VAL A 134 -4.52 -11.73 -0.37
C VAL A 134 -3.52 -11.12 -1.36
N TYR A 135 -2.54 -11.91 -1.82
CA TYR A 135 -1.40 -11.41 -2.59
C TYR A 135 -1.64 -11.38 -4.11
N GLN A 136 -2.39 -12.34 -4.66
CA GLN A 136 -2.58 -12.46 -6.12
C GLN A 136 -3.37 -11.28 -6.73
N GLY A 137 -4.21 -10.63 -5.92
CA GLY A 137 -4.96 -9.43 -6.31
C GLY A 137 -4.37 -8.14 -5.75
N ALA A 138 -3.07 -8.13 -5.45
CA ALA A 138 -2.41 -6.94 -4.94
C ALA A 138 -2.29 -5.85 -6.03
N MET A 139 -2.39 -4.59 -5.63
CA MET A 139 -2.42 -3.42 -6.51
C MET A 139 -1.32 -2.44 -6.12
N HIS A 140 -0.49 -2.03 -7.08
CA HIS A 140 0.46 -0.93 -6.87
C HIS A 140 -0.29 0.39 -6.72
N LEU A 141 0.19 1.24 -5.82
CA LEU A 141 -0.37 2.55 -5.49
C LEU A 141 0.54 3.65 -6.05
N ASP A 142 0.45 3.87 -7.36
CA ASP A 142 1.38 4.74 -8.10
C ASP A 142 1.22 6.21 -7.75
N GLU A 143 -0.02 6.69 -7.62
CA GLU A 143 -0.27 8.08 -7.24
C GLU A 143 0.16 8.36 -5.80
N LEU A 144 -0.02 7.38 -4.91
CA LEU A 144 0.52 7.43 -3.56
C LEU A 144 2.05 7.51 -3.57
N ASN A 145 2.74 6.68 -4.36
CA ASN A 145 4.19 6.72 -4.48
C ASN A 145 4.67 8.09 -5.01
N ILE A 146 4.00 8.64 -6.02
CA ILE A 146 4.30 9.99 -6.53
C ILE A 146 4.10 11.03 -5.42
N LEU A 147 3.00 10.95 -4.68
CA LEU A 147 2.69 11.88 -3.61
C LEU A 147 3.74 11.83 -2.48
N LEU A 148 4.13 10.64 -2.03
CA LEU A 148 5.16 10.44 -1.03
C LEU A 148 6.53 10.96 -1.51
N SER A 149 6.90 10.68 -2.76
CA SER A 149 8.16 11.18 -3.34
C SER A 149 8.27 12.71 -3.33
N LYS A 150 7.12 13.41 -3.47
CA LYS A 150 7.04 14.87 -3.39
C LYS A 150 6.92 15.39 -1.96
N GLY A 151 6.42 14.59 -1.03
CA GLY A 151 6.21 14.96 0.37
C GLY A 151 7.49 14.94 1.20
N CYS A 152 8.40 14.02 0.90
CA CYS A 152 9.66 13.80 1.65
C CYS A 152 10.80 13.38 0.69
N PRO A 153 11.28 14.30 -0.17
CA PRO A 153 12.16 13.94 -1.30
C PRO A 153 13.51 13.36 -0.88
N GLU A 154 14.09 13.82 0.23
CA GLU A 154 15.41 13.37 0.68
C GLU A 154 15.38 11.95 1.25
N GLU A 155 14.41 11.66 2.13
CA GLU A 155 14.16 10.33 2.68
C GLU A 155 13.80 9.35 1.56
N TRP A 156 12.91 9.77 0.65
CA TRP A 156 12.51 8.98 -0.50
C TRP A 156 13.71 8.61 -1.40
N LYS A 157 14.57 9.58 -1.70
CA LYS A 157 15.77 9.37 -2.53
C LYS A 157 16.76 8.41 -1.86
N LYS A 158 16.97 8.51 -0.54
CA LYS A 158 17.78 7.55 0.22
C LYS A 158 17.19 6.15 0.10
N ARG A 159 15.88 6.01 0.28
CA ARG A 159 15.19 4.72 0.16
C ARG A 159 15.28 4.14 -1.26
N CYS A 160 15.13 4.96 -2.30
CA CYS A 160 15.33 4.56 -3.70
C CYS A 160 16.72 3.94 -3.92
N GLN A 161 17.78 4.54 -3.38
CA GLN A 161 19.15 4.04 -3.56
C GLN A 161 19.35 2.69 -2.86
N ILE A 162 18.87 2.57 -1.62
CA ILE A 162 18.97 1.33 -0.83
C ILE A 162 18.21 0.20 -1.52
N GLU A 163 16.93 0.42 -1.88
CA GLU A 163 16.13 -0.63 -2.52
C GLU A 163 16.62 -0.97 -3.93
N ARG A 164 17.21 -0.01 -4.67
CA ARG A 164 17.81 -0.32 -5.98
C ARG A 164 18.94 -1.34 -5.86
N VAL A 165 19.84 -1.17 -4.89
CA VAL A 165 20.94 -2.12 -4.67
C VAL A 165 20.39 -3.49 -4.30
N GLU A 166 19.41 -3.52 -3.40
CA GLU A 166 18.79 -4.76 -2.94
C GLU A 166 18.01 -5.48 -4.05
N ARG A 167 17.27 -4.76 -4.89
CA ARG A 167 16.56 -5.33 -6.04
C ARG A 167 17.51 -5.94 -7.07
N ILE A 168 18.63 -5.28 -7.34
CA ILE A 168 19.67 -5.82 -8.23
C ILE A 168 20.27 -7.10 -7.63
N ARG A 169 20.53 -7.12 -6.32
CA ARG A 169 21.03 -8.31 -5.62
C ARG A 169 20.04 -9.48 -5.75
N GLN A 170 18.76 -9.27 -5.44
CA GLN A 170 17.73 -10.30 -5.53
C GLN A 170 17.50 -10.78 -6.97
N ALA A 171 17.53 -9.88 -7.95
CA ALA A 171 17.43 -10.25 -9.36
C ALA A 171 18.59 -11.16 -9.79
N LYS A 172 19.82 -10.83 -9.38
CA LYS A 172 21.00 -11.65 -9.64
C LYS A 172 20.85 -13.05 -9.03
N GLU A 173 20.47 -13.12 -7.76
CA GLU A 173 20.28 -14.40 -7.05
C GLU A 173 19.18 -15.26 -7.68
N HIS A 174 18.08 -14.64 -8.10
CA HIS A 174 16.99 -15.30 -8.82
C HIS A 174 17.50 -15.96 -10.10
N TRP A 175 18.19 -15.20 -10.96
CA TRP A 175 18.68 -15.74 -12.23
C TRP A 175 19.81 -16.76 -12.06
N GLU A 176 20.68 -16.59 -11.07
CA GLU A 176 21.70 -17.59 -10.74
C GLU A 176 21.07 -18.91 -10.28
N PHE A 177 20.00 -18.85 -9.47
CA PHE A 177 19.25 -20.03 -9.06
C PHE A 177 18.58 -20.71 -10.26
N GLN A 178 17.92 -19.95 -11.13
CA GLN A 178 17.30 -20.49 -12.35
C GLN A 178 18.33 -21.13 -13.28
N CYS A 179 19.49 -20.51 -13.47
CA CYS A 179 20.59 -21.09 -14.25
C CYS A 179 21.08 -22.42 -13.65
N ARG A 180 21.28 -22.48 -12.33
CA ARG A 180 21.69 -23.72 -11.65
C ARG A 180 20.66 -24.83 -11.81
N ALA A 181 19.38 -24.52 -11.58
CA ALA A 181 18.28 -25.45 -11.75
C ALA A 181 18.18 -25.97 -13.20
N PHE A 182 18.42 -25.12 -14.19
CA PHE A 182 18.44 -25.50 -15.61
C PHE A 182 19.63 -26.40 -15.98
N VAL A 183 20.83 -26.10 -15.44
CA VAL A 183 22.06 -26.86 -15.73
C VAL A 183 22.17 -28.15 -14.89
N GLY A 184 21.33 -28.31 -13.86
CA GLY A 184 21.28 -29.51 -13.02
C GLY A 184 22.41 -29.60 -12.00
N ILE A 185 22.99 -28.46 -11.60
CA ILE A 185 24.01 -28.30 -10.54
C ILE A 185 23.33 -27.72 -9.30
#